data_AF-A0A7J2LFQ5-F1
#
_entry.id   AF-A0A7J2LFQ5-F1
#
_cell.length_a   1.000
_cell.length_b   1.000
_cell.length_c   1.000
_cell.angle_alpha   90.00
_cell.angle_beta   90.00
_cell.angle_gamma   90.00
#
_symmetry.space_group_name_H-M   'P 1'
#
loop_
_entity.id
_entity.type
_entity.pdbx_description
1 polymer ?
#
loop_
_entity_poly.entity_id
_entity_poly.type
_entity_poly.pdbx_seq_one_letter_code
_entity_poly.pdbx_strand_id
1 'polypeptide(L)'
;RVRGAYTVLLRKPVEEWLGKLAKCRAGDKYIPQEVLHGPEEIVRSFLAGYIEGDGHLSDSVELTTKSRRLAVELSYLLARLGIETTRRAKHVAGYGTFYRLYIVGDGREKLKSLPYKFKSYDINSRNSYYGYPVRIARKLRRLFRLSFGAHRGRKPKTFSKKYRKTTAGSILLHNRWKSRKFFVNEQTLQKLKQLFHEALELLEELRKEIEESPNLTQKTFIEIHRKAPYPVQTTLAMRLRVSKSSIENYIVRGLPKDEKKREKIRKALLNEMQERIGHIREALSYMDTVEKFSWDIVEEIELIPHNDYVYDFVVPGAHNFVGGESPTIMHNSQLCMQLCVNVQLPPERGGLGGGALYIDTEQTFRTERVVRMAEHVGLDPDEVVKNIVYAEAYTSDHQMFLLDHADRIIKENNIRLIVIDSLTAHFRSEYVGRESLAERQQKLNKHMHKLLRLARAFNAVAAVTNQVMAKPDIFYGDAVHPIGGHVVAHTSHTRIFLRKKPKTQIRIARLVSSPYLPEGEVVFKITENGIEDVSEEELERR
;
A
#
# COMPACT_ATOMS: atom_id res chain seq x y z
N ARG A 1 -22.13 -46.51 11.16
CA ARG A 1 -21.05 -46.33 10.16
C ARG A 1 -19.76 -46.09 10.92
N VAL A 2 -18.87 -47.07 10.97
CA VAL A 2 -17.54 -46.95 11.58
C VAL A 2 -16.79 -45.85 10.80
N ARG A 3 -16.40 -44.76 11.47
CA ARG A 3 -15.51 -43.76 10.87
C ARG A 3 -14.18 -44.47 10.62
N GLY A 4 -13.90 -44.82 9.37
CA GLY A 4 -12.64 -45.44 9.00
C GLY A 4 -11.49 -44.54 9.43
N ALA A 5 -10.64 -45.04 10.33
CA ALA A 5 -9.35 -44.42 10.58
C ALA A 5 -8.45 -44.77 9.40
N TYR A 6 -8.19 -43.79 8.53
CA TYR A 6 -7.26 -43.97 7.43
C TYR A 6 -5.84 -43.76 7.95
N THR A 7 -5.00 -44.80 7.86
CA THR A 7 -3.57 -44.68 8.13
C THR A 7 -2.88 -44.15 6.88
N VAL A 8 -2.42 -42.90 6.93
CA VAL A 8 -1.62 -42.30 5.86
C VAL A 8 -0.15 -42.66 6.11
N LEU A 9 0.42 -43.50 5.26
CA LEU A 9 1.84 -43.84 5.30
C LEU A 9 2.64 -42.81 4.50
N LEU A 10 3.45 -42.02 5.18
CA LEU A 10 4.37 -41.09 4.54
C LEU A 10 5.68 -41.82 4.24
N ARG A 11 6.25 -41.60 3.05
CA ARG A 11 7.62 -42.07 2.76
C ARG A 11 8.58 -41.32 3.68
N LYS A 12 9.63 -42.00 4.15
CA LYS A 12 10.61 -41.44 5.10
C LYS A 12 11.13 -40.05 4.71
N PRO A 13 11.51 -39.76 3.44
CA PRO A 13 11.96 -38.41 3.07
C PRO A 13 10.87 -37.33 3.20
N VAL A 14 9.60 -37.69 3.00
CA VAL A 14 8.46 -36.77 3.13
C VAL A 14 8.14 -36.53 4.60
N GLU A 15 8.22 -37.57 5.43
CA GLU A 15 8.07 -37.43 6.88
C GLU A 15 9.17 -36.55 7.48
N GLU A 16 10.42 -36.76 7.09
CA GLU A 16 11.57 -35.96 7.49
C GLU A 16 11.42 -34.50 7.06
N TRP A 17 11.00 -34.26 5.81
CA TRP A 17 10.76 -32.91 5.30
C TRP A 17 9.61 -32.19 6.04
N LEU A 18 8.48 -32.89 6.28
CA LEU A 18 7.36 -32.33 7.04
C LEU A 18 7.75 -32.06 8.50
N GLY A 19 8.68 -32.84 9.06
CA GLY A 19 9.20 -32.67 10.41
C GLY A 19 8.09 -32.56 11.47
N LYS A 20 8.03 -31.42 12.16
CA LYS A 20 7.00 -31.17 13.19
C LYS A 20 5.58 -31.12 12.62
N LEU A 21 5.42 -30.78 11.33
CA LEU A 21 4.11 -30.71 10.68
C LEU A 21 3.45 -32.09 10.59
N ALA A 22 4.23 -33.16 10.41
CA ALA A 22 3.72 -34.54 10.37
C ALA A 22 3.10 -34.99 11.71
N LYS A 23 3.61 -34.45 12.83
CA LYS A 23 3.24 -34.88 14.19
C LYS A 23 2.28 -33.93 14.92
N CYS A 24 1.98 -32.76 14.34
CA CYS A 24 1.15 -31.74 14.98
C CYS A 24 -0.37 -31.98 14.80
N ARG A 25 -1.16 -31.48 15.76
CA ARG A 25 -2.62 -31.54 15.74
C ARG A 25 -3.21 -30.52 14.77
N ALA A 26 -4.48 -30.66 14.41
CA ALA A 26 -5.17 -29.77 13.47
C ALA A 26 -5.12 -28.27 13.86
N GLY A 27 -5.06 -27.96 15.16
CA GLY A 27 -4.96 -26.58 15.68
C GLY A 27 -3.56 -25.97 15.57
N ASP A 28 -2.53 -26.78 15.35
CA ASP A 28 -1.12 -26.37 15.37
C ASP A 28 -0.47 -26.43 13.98
N LYS A 29 -1.25 -26.77 12.93
CA LYS A 29 -0.77 -26.85 11.55
C LYS A 29 -0.24 -25.49 11.07
N TYR A 30 0.72 -25.52 10.18
CA TYR A 30 1.35 -24.33 9.58
C TYR A 30 1.90 -24.68 8.18
N ILE A 31 2.21 -23.67 7.37
CA ILE A 31 2.84 -23.83 6.06
C ILE A 31 4.37 -23.90 6.25
N PRO A 32 5.06 -24.93 5.71
CA PRO A 32 6.52 -25.02 5.72
C PRO A 32 7.18 -23.76 5.13
N GLN A 33 8.32 -23.35 5.67
CA GLN A 33 8.99 -22.10 5.27
C GLN A 33 9.47 -22.13 3.82
N GLU A 34 9.83 -23.31 3.34
CA GLU A 34 10.24 -23.61 1.97
C GLU A 34 9.12 -23.31 0.97
N VAL A 35 7.86 -23.53 1.38
CA VAL A 35 6.69 -23.16 0.59
C VAL A 35 6.37 -21.68 0.77
N LEU A 36 6.44 -21.17 2.01
CA LEU A 36 6.11 -19.79 2.35
C LEU A 36 6.98 -18.75 1.61
N HIS A 37 8.29 -19.05 1.49
CA HIS A 37 9.28 -18.25 0.77
C HIS A 37 9.60 -18.80 -0.62
N GLY A 38 8.93 -19.88 -1.02
CA GLY A 38 9.17 -20.54 -2.29
C GLY A 38 8.82 -19.65 -3.50
N PRO A 39 9.39 -19.97 -4.67
CA PRO A 39 9.00 -19.38 -5.95
C PRO A 39 7.51 -19.58 -6.22
N GLU A 40 6.94 -18.71 -7.06
CA GLU A 40 5.50 -18.66 -7.31
C GLU A 40 4.92 -20.00 -7.80
N GLU A 41 5.68 -20.78 -8.57
CA GLU A 41 5.30 -22.13 -9.03
C GLU A 41 5.03 -23.11 -7.88
N ILE A 42 5.89 -23.10 -6.85
CA ILE A 42 5.74 -23.94 -5.66
C ILE A 42 4.53 -23.49 -4.84
N VAL A 43 4.36 -22.17 -4.68
CA VAL A 43 3.20 -21.59 -3.99
C VAL A 43 1.89 -21.97 -4.68
N ARG A 44 1.83 -21.82 -6.00
CA ARG A 44 0.65 -22.17 -6.81
C ARG A 44 0.32 -23.66 -6.68
N SER A 45 1.33 -24.52 -6.78
CA SER A 45 1.16 -25.98 -6.65
C SER A 45 0.71 -26.41 -5.24
N PHE A 46 1.26 -25.78 -4.20
CA PHE A 46 0.85 -26.02 -2.83
C PHE A 46 -0.60 -25.59 -2.59
N LEU A 47 -0.97 -24.38 -3.01
CA LEU A 47 -2.33 -23.87 -2.88
C LEU A 47 -3.32 -24.74 -3.66
N ALA A 48 -2.98 -25.16 -4.88
CA ALA A 48 -3.80 -26.09 -5.66
C ALA A 48 -4.08 -27.38 -4.87
N GLY A 49 -3.03 -28.03 -4.36
CA GLY A 49 -3.15 -29.26 -3.58
C GLY A 49 -3.90 -29.08 -2.25
N TYR A 50 -3.71 -27.92 -1.58
CA TYR A 50 -4.42 -27.62 -0.34
C TYR A 50 -5.93 -27.43 -0.57
N ILE A 51 -6.30 -26.67 -1.60
CA ILE A 51 -7.71 -26.42 -1.95
C ILE A 51 -8.36 -27.72 -2.45
N GLU A 52 -7.65 -28.58 -3.17
CA GLU A 52 -8.16 -29.90 -3.55
C GLU A 52 -8.43 -30.82 -2.35
N GLY A 53 -7.58 -30.75 -1.33
CA GLY A 53 -7.70 -31.61 -0.14
C GLY A 53 -8.77 -31.12 0.85
N ASP A 54 -8.70 -29.84 1.23
CA ASP A 54 -9.44 -29.26 2.36
C ASP A 54 -10.42 -28.14 1.93
N GLY A 55 -10.48 -27.82 0.64
CA GLY A 55 -11.36 -26.77 0.12
C GLY A 55 -12.79 -27.23 -0.12
N HIS A 56 -13.75 -26.37 0.24
CA HIS A 56 -15.15 -26.54 -0.10
C HIS A 56 -15.55 -25.56 -1.22
N LEU A 57 -16.10 -26.11 -2.29
CA LEU A 57 -16.50 -25.38 -3.49
C LEU A 57 -18.02 -25.27 -3.55
N SER A 58 -18.52 -24.04 -3.44
CA SER A 58 -19.94 -23.72 -3.62
C SER A 58 -20.07 -22.38 -4.37
N ASP A 59 -21.06 -21.56 -4.04
CA ASP A 59 -21.15 -20.16 -4.49
C ASP A 59 -20.00 -19.29 -3.92
N SER A 60 -19.08 -19.85 -3.12
CA SER A 60 -17.75 -19.34 -2.73
C SER A 60 -16.74 -20.48 -2.57
N VAL A 61 -15.44 -20.16 -2.68
CA VAL A 61 -14.39 -21.10 -2.26
C VAL A 61 -14.13 -20.87 -0.78
N GLU A 62 -14.34 -21.91 0.03
CA GLU A 62 -14.17 -21.88 1.48
C GLU A 62 -13.04 -22.79 1.91
N LEU A 63 -12.05 -22.26 2.64
CA LEU A 63 -11.03 -23.05 3.33
C LEU A 63 -11.32 -22.99 4.83
N THR A 64 -11.42 -24.14 5.49
CA THR A 64 -11.69 -24.19 6.93
C THR A 64 -10.56 -24.89 7.67
N THR A 65 -10.01 -24.25 8.70
CA THR A 65 -8.95 -24.83 9.53
C THR A 65 -9.15 -24.52 11.01
N LYS A 66 -8.68 -25.41 11.90
CA LYS A 66 -8.60 -25.13 13.35
C LYS A 66 -7.39 -24.25 13.70
N SER A 67 -6.36 -24.22 12.84
CA SER A 67 -5.13 -23.46 13.11
C SER A 67 -5.28 -22.01 12.67
N ARG A 68 -5.22 -21.09 13.64
CA ARG A 68 -5.18 -19.65 13.36
C ARG A 68 -3.97 -19.29 12.50
N ARG A 69 -2.82 -19.90 12.80
CA ARG A 69 -1.56 -19.68 12.09
C ARG A 69 -1.66 -20.11 10.63
N LEU A 70 -2.18 -21.32 10.37
CA LEU A 70 -2.38 -21.80 9.02
C LEU A 70 -3.35 -20.90 8.24
N ALA A 71 -4.44 -20.44 8.86
CA ALA A 71 -5.37 -19.53 8.23
C ALA A 71 -4.70 -18.21 7.79
N VAL A 72 -3.80 -17.66 8.62
CA VAL A 72 -3.03 -16.45 8.29
C VAL A 72 -2.03 -16.71 7.16
N GLU A 73 -1.28 -17.81 7.23
CA GLU A 73 -0.27 -18.15 6.22
C GLU A 73 -0.91 -18.48 4.86
N LEU A 74 -2.09 -19.12 4.83
CA LEU A 74 -2.87 -19.34 3.61
C LEU A 74 -3.36 -18.03 2.99
N SER A 75 -3.89 -17.11 3.80
CA SER A 75 -4.26 -15.77 3.34
C SER A 75 -3.08 -15.03 2.72
N TYR A 76 -1.89 -15.16 3.31
CA TYR A 76 -0.67 -14.55 2.78
C TYR A 76 -0.25 -15.14 1.44
N LEU A 77 -0.24 -16.48 1.30
CA LEU A 77 0.09 -17.11 0.02
C LEU A 77 -0.90 -16.76 -1.09
N LEU A 78 -2.20 -16.67 -0.78
CA LEU A 78 -3.21 -16.25 -1.73
C LEU A 78 -3.03 -14.79 -2.13
N ALA A 79 -2.69 -13.91 -1.17
CA ALA A 79 -2.36 -12.51 -1.45
C ALA A 79 -1.12 -12.34 -2.34
N ARG A 80 -0.08 -13.19 -2.19
CA ARG A 80 1.08 -13.22 -3.11
C ARG A 80 0.69 -13.47 -4.57
N LEU A 81 -0.45 -14.11 -4.81
CA LEU A 81 -1.01 -14.35 -6.14
C LEU A 81 -2.09 -13.32 -6.53
N GLY A 82 -2.25 -12.26 -5.74
CA GLY A 82 -3.30 -11.24 -5.92
C GLY A 82 -4.71 -11.77 -5.67
N ILE A 83 -4.86 -12.81 -4.85
CA ILE A 83 -6.15 -13.41 -4.46
C ILE A 83 -6.48 -12.99 -3.04
N GLU A 84 -7.46 -12.10 -2.90
CA GLU A 84 -7.91 -11.65 -1.59
C GLU A 84 -8.78 -12.70 -0.89
N THR A 85 -8.69 -12.74 0.44
CA THR A 85 -9.44 -13.68 1.29
C THR A 85 -10.09 -12.94 2.45
N THR A 86 -11.38 -13.21 2.71
CA THR A 86 -12.04 -12.76 3.95
C THR A 86 -11.92 -13.86 4.99
N ARG A 87 -11.42 -13.55 6.19
CA ARG A 87 -11.26 -14.53 7.28
C ARG A 87 -12.32 -14.33 8.35
N ARG A 88 -13.05 -15.39 8.71
CA ARG A 88 -14.00 -15.39 9.84
C ARG A 88 -13.67 -16.48 10.85
N ALA A 89 -13.76 -16.15 12.14
CA ALA A 89 -13.74 -17.13 13.20
C ALA A 89 -15.17 -17.64 13.46
N LYS A 90 -15.34 -18.96 13.60
CA LYS A 90 -16.61 -19.59 13.96
C LYS A 90 -16.38 -20.52 15.14
N HIS A 91 -17.03 -20.25 16.26
CA HIS A 91 -17.06 -21.17 17.39
C HIS A 91 -18.08 -22.28 17.14
N VAL A 92 -17.67 -23.53 17.37
CA VAL A 92 -18.52 -24.71 17.24
C VAL A 92 -18.58 -25.40 18.59
N ALA A 93 -19.78 -25.46 19.18
CA ALA A 93 -20.01 -26.08 20.48
C ALA A 93 -19.45 -27.51 20.51
N GLY A 94 -18.61 -27.82 21.51
CA GLY A 94 -17.94 -29.11 21.67
C GLY A 94 -16.71 -29.36 20.77
N TYR A 95 -16.43 -28.50 19.79
CA TYR A 95 -15.32 -28.69 18.84
C TYR A 95 -14.31 -27.52 18.80
N GLY A 96 -14.62 -26.38 19.43
CA GLY A 96 -13.75 -25.22 19.54
C GLY A 96 -13.88 -24.25 18.36
N THR A 97 -12.92 -23.35 18.22
CA THR A 97 -12.92 -22.29 17.20
C THR A 97 -12.28 -22.77 15.89
N PHE A 98 -12.96 -22.51 14.78
CA PHE A 98 -12.45 -22.72 13.44
C PHE A 98 -12.31 -21.37 12.71
N TYR A 99 -11.35 -21.29 11.81
CA TYR A 99 -11.10 -20.14 10.95
C TYR A 99 -11.49 -20.52 9.52
N ARG A 100 -12.35 -19.71 8.94
CA ARG A 100 -12.85 -19.86 7.57
C ARG A 100 -12.30 -18.76 6.69
N LEU A 101 -11.68 -19.13 5.58
CA LEU A 101 -11.26 -18.20 4.53
C LEU A 101 -12.27 -18.28 3.39
N TYR A 102 -12.84 -17.15 3.03
CA TYR A 102 -13.77 -16.99 1.93
C TYR A 102 -13.05 -16.31 0.77
N ILE A 103 -13.12 -16.92 -0.41
CA ILE A 103 -12.65 -16.32 -1.66
C ILE A 103 -13.88 -16.03 -2.53
N VAL A 104 -14.10 -14.75 -2.79
CA VAL A 104 -15.27 -14.22 -3.49
C VAL A 104 -14.84 -13.38 -4.70
N GLY A 105 -15.76 -13.20 -5.65
CA GLY A 105 -15.52 -12.34 -6.81
C GLY A 105 -14.34 -12.79 -7.68
N ASP A 106 -13.52 -11.83 -8.11
CA ASP A 106 -12.43 -12.03 -9.09
C ASP A 106 -11.28 -12.88 -8.57
N GLY A 107 -11.11 -12.98 -7.25
CA GLY A 107 -10.20 -13.95 -6.64
C GLY A 107 -10.48 -15.39 -7.08
N ARG A 108 -11.73 -15.71 -7.46
CA ARG A 108 -12.11 -17.03 -7.97
C ARG A 108 -11.65 -17.31 -9.39
N GLU A 109 -11.65 -16.31 -10.25
CA GLU A 109 -11.13 -16.47 -11.62
C GLU A 109 -9.62 -16.67 -11.58
N LYS A 110 -8.93 -15.93 -10.69
CA LYS A 110 -7.50 -16.14 -10.44
C LYS A 110 -7.19 -17.54 -9.90
N LEU A 111 -8.09 -18.13 -9.09
CA LEU A 111 -7.94 -19.51 -8.65
C LEU A 111 -7.94 -20.53 -9.79
N LYS A 112 -8.57 -20.25 -10.95
CA LYS A 112 -8.53 -21.16 -12.12
C LYS A 112 -7.13 -21.29 -12.71
N SER A 113 -6.25 -20.31 -12.48
CA SER A 113 -4.86 -20.34 -12.94
C SER A 113 -3.97 -21.30 -12.13
N LEU A 114 -4.47 -21.86 -11.03
CA LEU A 114 -3.71 -22.79 -10.22
C LEU A 114 -3.60 -24.18 -10.89
N PRO A 115 -2.46 -24.86 -10.77
CA PRO A 115 -2.21 -26.15 -11.41
C PRO A 115 -2.86 -27.32 -10.63
N TYR A 116 -4.19 -27.42 -10.70
CA TYR A 116 -4.95 -28.52 -10.10
C TYR A 116 -4.63 -29.86 -10.77
N LYS A 117 -4.56 -30.92 -9.96
CA LYS A 117 -4.30 -32.31 -10.40
C LYS A 117 -5.58 -33.15 -10.51
N PHE A 118 -6.61 -32.87 -9.73
CA PHE A 118 -7.84 -33.66 -9.69
C PHE A 118 -9.06 -32.79 -10.05
N LYS A 119 -9.71 -33.15 -11.17
CA LYS A 119 -10.89 -32.54 -11.83
C LYS A 119 -10.61 -31.31 -12.71
N SER A 120 -11.36 -31.22 -13.82
CA SER A 120 -11.59 -29.96 -14.52
C SER A 120 -12.28 -28.99 -13.55
N TYR A 121 -11.56 -27.94 -13.18
CA TYR A 121 -11.97 -26.98 -12.17
C TYR A 121 -13.00 -25.99 -12.74
N ASP A 122 -14.25 -26.44 -12.92
CA ASP A 122 -15.32 -25.59 -13.46
C ASP A 122 -16.01 -24.78 -12.35
N ILE A 123 -15.41 -23.63 -12.00
CA ILE A 123 -16.00 -22.69 -11.05
C ILE A 123 -17.08 -21.88 -11.78
N ASN A 124 -18.33 -22.34 -11.75
CA ASN A 124 -19.47 -21.53 -12.18
C ASN A 124 -19.66 -20.36 -11.20
N SER A 125 -19.18 -19.17 -11.58
CA SER A 125 -19.23 -17.98 -10.74
C SER A 125 -20.64 -17.38 -10.68
N ARG A 126 -21.31 -17.42 -9.52
CA ARG A 126 -22.35 -16.44 -9.21
C ARG A 126 -21.71 -15.16 -8.67
N ASN A 127 -22.27 -14.01 -9.06
CA ASN A 127 -21.82 -12.69 -8.60
C ASN A 127 -21.73 -12.63 -7.06
N SER A 128 -20.61 -12.14 -6.55
CA SER A 128 -20.40 -11.84 -5.13
C SER A 128 -21.51 -10.91 -4.60
N TYR A 129 -22.05 -11.23 -3.41
CA TYR A 129 -22.93 -10.33 -2.64
C TYR A 129 -22.17 -9.13 -2.03
N TYR A 130 -20.84 -9.17 -2.07
CA TYR A 130 -19.94 -8.12 -1.60
C TYR A 130 -19.46 -7.27 -2.77
N GLY A 131 -19.50 -5.95 -2.61
CA GLY A 131 -19.01 -4.99 -3.58
C GLY A 131 -18.70 -3.65 -2.92
N TYR A 132 -18.23 -2.71 -3.72
CA TYR A 132 -17.84 -1.38 -3.28
C TYR A 132 -18.95 -0.70 -2.46
N PRO A 133 -18.60 -0.02 -1.35
CA PRO A 133 -19.54 0.71 -0.51
C PRO A 133 -20.49 1.61 -1.32
N VAL A 134 -21.75 1.73 -0.88
CA VAL A 134 -22.79 2.57 -1.52
C VAL A 134 -22.31 4.00 -1.76
N ARG A 135 -21.43 4.53 -0.90
CA ARG A 135 -20.84 5.87 -1.04
C ARG A 135 -20.03 6.02 -2.34
N ILE A 136 -19.32 4.97 -2.76
CA ILE A 136 -18.55 4.93 -4.00
C ILE A 136 -19.48 5.03 -5.20
N ALA A 137 -20.53 4.21 -5.21
CA ALA A 137 -21.57 4.24 -6.24
C ALA A 137 -22.23 5.63 -6.38
N ARG A 138 -22.44 6.35 -5.26
CA ARG A 138 -23.01 7.71 -5.26
C ARG A 138 -22.07 8.72 -5.93
N LYS A 139 -20.77 8.67 -5.65
CA LYS A 139 -19.79 9.55 -6.29
C LYS A 139 -19.66 9.25 -7.79
N LEU A 140 -19.56 7.97 -8.16
CA LEU A 140 -19.54 7.55 -9.57
C LEU A 140 -20.78 8.02 -10.34
N ARG A 141 -21.97 7.96 -9.74
CA ARG A 141 -23.19 8.49 -10.36
C ARG A 141 -23.12 9.99 -10.64
N ARG A 142 -22.57 10.78 -9.70
CA ARG A 142 -22.40 12.22 -9.89
C ARG A 142 -21.50 12.49 -11.09
N LEU A 143 -20.33 11.84 -11.14
CA LEU A 143 -19.36 11.99 -12.22
C LEU A 143 -19.91 11.50 -13.56
N PHE A 144 -20.66 10.40 -13.57
CA PHE A 144 -21.37 9.91 -14.74
C PHE A 144 -22.35 10.95 -15.29
N ARG A 145 -23.15 11.59 -14.42
CA ARG A 145 -24.11 12.62 -14.84
C ARG A 145 -23.43 13.88 -15.37
N LEU A 146 -22.29 14.27 -14.81
CA LEU A 146 -21.52 15.41 -15.31
C LEU A 146 -20.93 15.09 -16.69
N SER A 147 -20.35 13.89 -16.84
CA SER A 147 -19.71 13.41 -18.07
C SER A 147 -20.68 13.21 -19.24
N PHE A 148 -21.80 12.53 -19.01
CA PHE A 148 -22.75 12.13 -20.05
C PHE A 148 -24.04 12.96 -20.09
N GLY A 149 -24.34 13.72 -19.03
CA GLY A 149 -25.57 14.51 -18.90
C GLY A 149 -26.80 13.72 -18.44
N ALA A 150 -27.87 14.42 -18.06
CA ALA A 150 -29.16 13.83 -17.75
C ALA A 150 -29.96 13.58 -19.04
N HIS A 151 -29.81 12.41 -19.65
CA HIS A 151 -30.54 12.08 -20.87
C HIS A 151 -32.01 11.69 -20.60
N ARG A 152 -32.91 12.69 -20.58
CA ARG A 152 -34.37 12.52 -20.70
C ARG A 152 -34.87 12.95 -22.10
N GLY A 153 -34.32 12.37 -23.17
CA GLY A 153 -34.71 12.69 -24.55
C GLY A 153 -35.22 11.47 -25.32
N ARG A 154 -36.25 11.65 -26.17
CA ARG A 154 -36.91 10.61 -26.99
C ARG A 154 -36.02 9.98 -28.08
N LYS A 155 -34.88 10.56 -28.44
CA LYS A 155 -33.94 10.02 -29.45
C LYS A 155 -32.62 9.57 -28.81
N PRO A 156 -32.26 8.26 -28.84
CA PRO A 156 -30.95 7.78 -28.39
C PRO A 156 -29.85 8.28 -29.33
N LYS A 157 -28.80 8.90 -28.80
CA LYS A 157 -27.55 9.13 -29.52
C LYS A 157 -26.79 7.81 -29.73
N THR A 158 -25.89 7.76 -30.70
CA THR A 158 -25.12 6.55 -31.08
C THR A 158 -24.40 5.97 -29.87
N PHE A 159 -23.69 6.79 -29.11
CA PHE A 159 -22.97 6.39 -27.91
C PHE A 159 -23.92 6.01 -26.75
N SER A 160 -25.08 6.64 -26.66
CA SER A 160 -26.05 6.38 -25.58
C SER A 160 -26.66 4.98 -25.59
N LYS A 161 -26.50 4.23 -26.69
CA LYS A 161 -26.89 2.81 -26.74
C LYS A 161 -26.02 1.93 -25.83
N LYS A 162 -24.76 2.33 -25.58
CA LYS A 162 -23.78 1.56 -24.80
C LYS A 162 -24.05 1.53 -23.28
N TYR A 163 -24.85 2.46 -22.77
CA TYR A 163 -25.15 2.58 -21.33
C TYR A 163 -26.65 2.56 -20.97
N ARG A 164 -27.52 2.16 -21.90
CA ARG A 164 -28.97 2.00 -21.67
C ARG A 164 -29.37 0.55 -21.39
N LYS A 165 -30.62 0.34 -20.95
CA LYS A 165 -31.26 -0.97 -20.72
C LYS A 165 -30.56 -1.81 -19.64
N THR A 166 -29.96 -2.95 -19.96
CA THR A 166 -29.35 -3.93 -19.03
C THR A 166 -27.83 -3.77 -18.90
N THR A 167 -27.28 -2.62 -19.27
CA THR A 167 -25.82 -2.36 -19.29
C THR A 167 -25.30 -1.79 -17.97
N ALA A 168 -23.99 -1.84 -17.73
CA ALA A 168 -23.39 -1.35 -16.49
C ALA A 168 -23.64 0.15 -16.22
N GLY A 169 -23.81 0.98 -17.26
CA GLY A 169 -24.18 2.39 -17.07
C GLY A 169 -25.66 2.59 -16.69
N SER A 170 -26.55 1.64 -17.01
CA SER A 170 -27.95 1.72 -16.61
C SER A 170 -28.13 1.53 -15.11
N ILE A 171 -27.20 0.79 -14.50
CA ILE A 171 -27.02 0.69 -13.06
C ILE A 171 -26.97 2.14 -12.56
N LEU A 172 -25.94 2.95 -12.76
CA LEU A 172 -25.87 4.32 -12.21
C LEU A 172 -27.09 5.26 -12.48
N LEU A 173 -27.95 4.94 -13.46
CA LEU A 173 -29.14 5.69 -13.85
C LEU A 173 -30.47 5.23 -13.24
N HIS A 174 -30.62 3.99 -12.75
CA HIS A 174 -31.88 3.52 -12.14
C HIS A 174 -32.15 4.26 -10.79
N ASN A 175 -33.16 3.89 -9.99
CA ASN A 175 -33.44 4.48 -8.66
C ASN A 175 -33.40 3.45 -7.52
N ARG A 176 -32.97 2.20 -7.80
CA ARG A 176 -32.97 1.10 -6.82
C ARG A 176 -31.91 1.21 -5.69
N TRP A 177 -30.99 2.18 -5.74
CA TRP A 177 -29.94 2.46 -4.71
C TRP A 177 -30.47 2.94 -3.37
N LYS A 178 -31.74 3.33 -3.27
CA LYS A 178 -32.31 3.77 -1.99
C LYS A 178 -32.47 2.62 -0.98
N SER A 179 -32.29 1.37 -1.41
CA SER A 179 -32.23 0.22 -0.51
C SER A 179 -30.80 -0.02 -0.01
N ARG A 180 -30.66 -0.45 1.24
CA ARG A 180 -29.36 -0.78 1.89
C ARG A 180 -28.56 -1.92 1.22
N LYS A 181 -29.10 -2.57 0.18
CA LYS A 181 -28.53 -3.76 -0.48
C LYS A 181 -27.91 -3.49 -1.85
N PHE A 182 -27.70 -2.23 -2.22
CA PHE A 182 -27.11 -1.87 -3.51
C PHE A 182 -25.57 -1.85 -3.44
N PHE A 183 -24.89 -2.64 -4.28
CA PHE A 183 -23.43 -2.67 -4.38
C PHE A 183 -22.98 -2.56 -5.84
N VAL A 184 -21.85 -1.90 -6.08
CA VAL A 184 -21.13 -2.00 -7.36
C VAL A 184 -20.10 -3.10 -7.18
N ASN A 185 -20.20 -4.19 -7.93
CA ASN A 185 -19.17 -5.23 -7.92
C ASN A 185 -18.02 -4.87 -8.87
N GLU A 186 -16.91 -5.58 -8.75
CA GLU A 186 -15.70 -5.36 -9.55
C GLU A 186 -15.99 -5.38 -11.05
N GLN A 187 -16.69 -6.42 -11.53
CA GLN A 187 -17.09 -6.52 -12.93
C GLN A 187 -17.91 -5.31 -13.42
N THR A 188 -18.75 -4.73 -12.57
CA THR A 188 -19.50 -3.50 -12.91
C THR A 188 -18.58 -2.30 -12.94
N LEU A 189 -17.62 -2.19 -12.02
CA LEU A 189 -16.62 -1.13 -12.00
C LEU A 189 -15.77 -1.16 -13.28
N GLN A 190 -15.27 -2.33 -13.67
CA GLN A 190 -14.48 -2.51 -14.90
C GLN A 190 -15.27 -2.14 -16.16
N LYS A 191 -16.54 -2.57 -16.26
CA LYS A 191 -17.41 -2.18 -17.38
C LYS A 191 -17.68 -0.67 -17.42
N LEU A 192 -17.77 -0.01 -16.26
CA LEU A 192 -17.87 1.45 -16.19
C LEU A 192 -16.56 2.08 -16.66
N LYS A 193 -15.40 1.63 -16.18
CA LYS A 193 -14.08 2.11 -16.57
C LYS A 193 -13.88 2.06 -18.08
N GLN A 194 -14.20 0.93 -18.72
CA GLN A 194 -14.17 0.78 -20.17
C GLN A 194 -15.07 1.80 -20.88
N LEU A 195 -16.31 1.99 -20.40
CA LEU A 195 -17.23 2.98 -20.95
C LEU A 195 -16.69 4.42 -20.85
N PHE A 196 -16.03 4.77 -19.74
CA PHE A 196 -15.41 6.09 -19.57
C PHE A 196 -14.19 6.28 -20.47
N HIS A 197 -13.36 5.25 -20.68
CA HIS A 197 -12.25 5.29 -21.65
C HIS A 197 -12.75 5.51 -23.09
N GLU A 198 -13.73 4.73 -23.55
CA GLU A 198 -14.32 4.90 -24.88
C GLU A 198 -14.94 6.29 -25.08
N ALA A 199 -15.49 6.88 -24.00
CA ALA A 199 -16.02 8.23 -24.04
C ALA A 199 -14.93 9.29 -24.11
N LEU A 200 -13.80 9.06 -23.43
CA LEU A 200 -12.64 9.96 -23.42
C LEU A 200 -12.04 10.04 -24.83
N GLU A 201 -11.73 8.89 -25.42
CA GLU A 201 -11.16 8.80 -26.78
C GLU A 201 -12.05 9.50 -27.81
N LEU A 202 -13.36 9.22 -27.78
CA LEU A 202 -14.31 9.85 -28.68
C LEU A 202 -14.39 11.37 -28.50
N LEU A 203 -14.34 11.88 -27.27
CA LEU A 203 -14.38 13.32 -27.03
C LEU A 203 -13.08 14.02 -27.44
N GLU A 204 -11.94 13.38 -27.24
CA GLU A 204 -10.65 13.92 -27.68
C GLU A 204 -10.55 13.97 -29.21
N GLU A 205 -11.02 12.92 -29.91
CA GLU A 205 -11.17 12.90 -31.37
C GLU A 205 -12.05 14.05 -31.87
N LEU A 206 -13.28 14.17 -31.34
CA LEU A 206 -14.20 15.23 -31.73
C LEU A 206 -13.70 16.63 -31.39
N ARG A 207 -12.95 16.79 -30.28
CA ARG A 207 -12.35 18.08 -29.91
C ARG A 207 -11.27 18.48 -30.92
N LYS A 208 -10.38 17.55 -31.27
CA LYS A 208 -9.31 17.76 -32.25
C LYS A 208 -9.87 18.16 -33.62
N GLU A 209 -10.93 17.48 -34.08
CA GLU A 209 -11.62 17.85 -35.33
C GLU A 209 -12.13 19.31 -35.33
N ILE A 210 -12.58 19.84 -34.19
CA ILE A 210 -13.06 21.23 -34.06
C ILE A 210 -11.89 22.23 -33.97
N GLU A 211 -10.78 21.84 -33.35
CA GLU A 211 -9.56 22.66 -33.25
C GLU A 211 -8.91 22.83 -34.62
N GLU A 212 -8.85 21.77 -35.42
CA GLU A 212 -8.30 21.74 -36.79
C GLU A 212 -9.24 22.36 -37.84
N SER A 213 -10.51 22.62 -37.48
CA SER A 213 -11.50 23.27 -38.34
C SER A 213 -11.75 24.72 -37.89
N PRO A 214 -10.91 25.71 -38.30
CA PRO A 214 -11.06 27.11 -37.89
C PRO A 214 -12.42 27.71 -38.28
N ASN A 215 -13.03 27.18 -39.35
CA ASN A 215 -14.41 27.47 -39.75
C ASN A 215 -15.28 26.22 -39.54
N LEU A 216 -16.02 26.17 -38.43
CA LEU A 216 -16.93 25.06 -38.12
C LEU A 216 -17.92 24.83 -39.27
N THR A 217 -17.79 23.67 -39.93
CA THR A 217 -18.64 23.31 -41.05
C THR A 217 -19.95 22.67 -40.59
N GLN A 218 -20.98 22.73 -41.44
CA GLN A 218 -22.26 22.07 -41.18
C GLN A 218 -22.09 20.55 -40.99
N LYS A 219 -21.23 19.93 -41.79
CA LYS A 219 -20.94 18.49 -41.74
C LYS A 219 -20.34 18.11 -40.39
N THR A 220 -19.31 18.84 -39.96
CA THR A 220 -18.63 18.64 -38.66
C THR A 220 -19.61 18.84 -37.51
N PHE A 221 -20.46 19.87 -37.54
CA PHE A 221 -21.44 20.13 -36.49
C PHE A 221 -22.50 19.02 -36.35
N ILE A 222 -23.02 18.51 -37.47
CA ILE A 222 -23.98 17.38 -37.48
C ILE A 222 -23.31 16.12 -36.93
N GLU A 223 -22.06 15.87 -37.32
CA GLU A 223 -21.29 14.72 -36.87
C GLU A 223 -21.07 14.73 -35.35
N ILE A 224 -20.64 15.87 -34.79
CA ILE A 224 -20.52 16.08 -33.34
C ILE A 224 -21.86 15.88 -32.66
N HIS A 225 -22.94 16.48 -33.19
CA HIS A 225 -24.26 16.33 -32.61
C HIS A 225 -24.70 14.86 -32.54
N ARG A 226 -24.36 14.05 -33.55
CA ARG A 226 -24.70 12.62 -33.63
C ARG A 226 -23.82 11.76 -32.71
N LYS A 227 -22.49 11.92 -32.78
CA LYS A 227 -21.51 11.06 -32.10
C LYS A 227 -21.37 11.39 -30.61
N ALA A 228 -21.42 12.66 -30.22
CA ALA A 228 -21.09 13.09 -28.87
C ALA A 228 -21.87 12.32 -27.78
N PRO A 229 -21.21 11.91 -26.69
CA PRO A 229 -21.78 11.05 -25.65
C PRO A 229 -22.79 11.76 -24.72
N TYR A 230 -23.08 13.04 -24.99
CA TYR A 230 -23.92 13.94 -24.19
C TYR A 230 -24.92 14.74 -25.05
N PRO A 231 -25.96 15.38 -24.47
CA PRO A 231 -27.01 16.05 -25.24
C PRO A 231 -26.60 17.44 -25.76
N VAL A 232 -25.74 17.48 -26.78
CA VAL A 232 -25.25 18.71 -27.47
C VAL A 232 -26.32 19.80 -27.64
N GLN A 233 -27.53 19.48 -28.11
CA GLN A 233 -28.61 20.46 -28.27
C GLN A 233 -28.96 21.18 -26.96
N THR A 234 -29.21 20.42 -25.88
CA THR A 234 -29.62 20.99 -24.58
C THR A 234 -28.47 21.77 -23.96
N THR A 235 -27.28 21.22 -24.06
CA THR A 235 -26.08 21.80 -23.48
C THR A 235 -25.65 23.09 -24.16
N LEU A 236 -25.63 23.14 -25.49
CA LEU A 236 -25.32 24.36 -26.24
C LEU A 236 -26.38 25.44 -26.06
N ALA A 237 -27.66 25.07 -26.02
CA ALA A 237 -28.74 26.01 -25.75
C ALA A 237 -28.53 26.74 -24.41
N MET A 238 -28.16 26.00 -23.36
CA MET A 238 -27.85 26.59 -22.04
C MET A 238 -26.62 27.49 -22.09
N ARG A 239 -25.51 27.05 -22.72
CA ARG A 239 -24.27 27.86 -22.80
C ARG A 239 -24.43 29.13 -23.60
N LEU A 240 -25.11 29.05 -24.74
CA LEU A 240 -25.31 30.19 -25.65
C LEU A 240 -26.49 31.06 -25.22
N ARG A 241 -27.24 30.66 -24.17
CA ARG A 241 -28.47 31.31 -23.70
C ARG A 241 -29.50 31.50 -24.82
N VAL A 242 -29.68 30.44 -25.63
CA VAL A 242 -30.64 30.40 -26.73
C VAL A 242 -31.65 29.27 -26.54
N SER A 243 -32.75 29.31 -27.28
CA SER A 243 -33.75 28.23 -27.25
C SER A 243 -33.17 26.92 -27.82
N LYS A 244 -33.67 25.77 -27.36
CA LYS A 244 -33.34 24.45 -27.94
C LYS A 244 -33.71 24.36 -29.42
N SER A 245 -34.78 25.04 -29.82
CA SER A 245 -35.25 25.13 -31.21
C SER A 245 -34.27 25.90 -32.09
N SER A 246 -33.57 26.89 -31.55
CA SER A 246 -32.51 27.62 -32.27
C SER A 246 -31.35 26.69 -32.64
N ILE A 247 -30.93 25.82 -31.72
CA ILE A 247 -29.88 24.83 -31.99
C ILE A 247 -30.37 23.76 -32.97
N GLU A 248 -31.63 23.36 -32.89
CA GLU A 248 -32.23 22.39 -33.81
C GLU A 248 -32.31 22.95 -35.24
N ASN A 249 -32.62 24.24 -35.38
CA ASN A 249 -32.56 24.93 -36.66
C ASN A 249 -31.15 24.91 -37.26
N TYR A 250 -30.08 24.94 -36.47
CA TYR A 250 -28.71 24.79 -37.01
C TYR A 250 -28.47 23.40 -37.61
N ILE A 251 -29.14 22.37 -37.10
CA ILE A 251 -29.04 21.00 -37.62
C ILE A 251 -29.82 20.88 -38.94
N VAL A 252 -31.03 21.44 -39.00
CA VAL A 252 -31.97 21.26 -40.13
C VAL A 252 -31.75 22.28 -41.25
N ARG A 253 -31.54 23.56 -40.90
CA ARG A 253 -31.48 24.70 -41.83
C ARG A 253 -30.07 25.21 -42.10
N GLY A 254 -29.06 24.69 -41.38
CA GLY A 254 -27.68 25.11 -41.52
C GLY A 254 -27.19 26.07 -40.43
N LEU A 255 -25.87 26.08 -40.21
CA LEU A 255 -25.20 27.03 -39.31
C LEU A 255 -25.39 28.49 -39.76
N PRO A 256 -25.40 29.46 -38.83
CA PRO A 256 -25.54 30.89 -39.15
C PRO A 256 -24.51 31.34 -40.20
N LYS A 257 -24.86 32.22 -41.15
CA LYS A 257 -23.89 32.79 -42.11
C LYS A 257 -22.86 33.73 -41.47
N ASP A 258 -23.22 34.32 -40.33
CA ASP A 258 -22.38 35.21 -39.53
C ASP A 258 -21.23 34.46 -38.85
N GLU A 259 -19.98 34.80 -39.23
CA GLU A 259 -18.75 34.20 -38.71
C GLU A 259 -18.59 34.38 -37.20
N LYS A 260 -18.99 35.53 -36.63
CA LYS A 260 -18.90 35.77 -35.18
C LYS A 260 -19.83 34.84 -34.41
N LYS A 261 -21.01 34.52 -34.96
CA LYS A 261 -21.94 33.55 -34.37
C LYS A 261 -21.43 32.12 -34.50
N ARG A 262 -20.84 31.74 -35.64
CA ARG A 262 -20.20 30.42 -35.80
C ARG A 262 -19.05 30.23 -34.82
N GLU A 263 -18.21 31.23 -34.65
CA GLU A 263 -17.08 31.17 -33.73
C GLU A 263 -17.54 31.04 -32.27
N LYS A 264 -18.63 31.73 -31.89
CA LYS A 264 -19.26 31.53 -30.57
C LYS A 264 -19.76 30.10 -30.37
N ILE A 265 -20.37 29.47 -31.38
CA ILE A 265 -20.80 28.07 -31.31
C ILE A 265 -19.60 27.14 -31.19
N ARG A 266 -18.54 27.36 -31.97
CA ARG A 266 -17.29 26.59 -31.94
C ARG A 266 -16.65 26.62 -30.56
N LYS A 267 -16.46 27.81 -29.98
CA LYS A 267 -15.92 27.99 -28.62
C LYS A 267 -16.82 27.33 -27.57
N ALA A 268 -18.14 27.44 -27.69
CA ALA A 268 -19.06 26.81 -26.75
C ALA A 268 -19.01 25.27 -26.80
N LEU A 269 -18.79 24.68 -27.99
CA LEU A 269 -18.57 23.25 -28.16
C LEU A 269 -17.24 22.81 -27.51
N LEU A 270 -16.14 23.51 -27.80
CA LEU A 270 -14.82 23.21 -27.25
C LEU A 270 -14.80 23.27 -25.72
N ASN A 271 -15.34 24.35 -25.14
CA ASN A 271 -15.41 24.52 -23.68
C ASN A 271 -16.22 23.40 -23.02
N GLU A 272 -17.35 23.01 -23.62
CA GLU A 272 -18.17 21.93 -23.09
C GLU A 272 -17.48 20.56 -23.18
N MET A 273 -16.79 20.29 -24.29
CA MET A 273 -16.01 19.05 -24.44
C MET A 273 -14.87 19.00 -23.42
N GLN A 274 -14.16 20.11 -23.23
CA GLN A 274 -13.06 20.21 -22.27
C GLN A 274 -13.52 19.94 -20.83
N GLU A 275 -14.64 20.52 -20.40
CA GLU A 275 -15.19 20.25 -19.06
C GLU A 275 -15.61 18.77 -18.89
N ARG A 276 -16.24 18.19 -19.91
CA ARG A 276 -16.64 16.76 -19.87
C ARG A 276 -15.46 15.82 -19.86
N ILE A 277 -14.41 16.12 -20.63
CA ILE A 277 -13.13 15.40 -20.57
C ILE A 277 -12.55 15.46 -19.15
N GLY A 278 -12.58 16.63 -18.51
CA GLY A 278 -12.15 16.78 -17.11
C GLY A 278 -12.91 15.85 -16.15
N HIS A 279 -14.24 15.82 -16.24
CA HIS A 279 -15.07 14.93 -15.41
C HIS A 279 -14.86 13.44 -15.69
N ILE A 280 -14.58 13.07 -16.95
CA ILE A 280 -14.27 11.68 -17.33
C ILE A 280 -12.93 11.26 -16.74
N ARG A 281 -11.89 12.11 -16.83
CA ARG A 281 -10.58 11.85 -16.21
C ARG A 281 -10.68 11.76 -14.69
N GLU A 282 -11.47 12.62 -14.05
CA GLU A 282 -11.77 12.53 -12.62
C GLU A 282 -12.45 11.20 -12.26
N ALA A 283 -13.40 10.74 -13.08
CA ALA A 283 -14.06 9.46 -12.87
C ALA A 283 -13.10 8.27 -13.00
N LEU A 284 -12.23 8.26 -14.01
CA LEU A 284 -11.22 7.23 -14.20
C LEU A 284 -10.24 7.20 -13.02
N SER A 285 -9.66 8.35 -12.66
CA SER A 285 -8.77 8.47 -11.51
C SER A 285 -9.44 8.04 -10.19
N TYR A 286 -10.73 8.35 -10.01
CA TYR A 286 -11.47 7.91 -8.85
C TYR A 286 -11.68 6.39 -8.84
N MET A 287 -12.00 5.77 -9.97
CA MET A 287 -12.11 4.31 -10.07
C MET A 287 -10.76 3.63 -9.83
N ASP A 288 -9.66 4.14 -10.42
CA ASP A 288 -8.30 3.66 -10.18
C ASP A 288 -7.91 3.75 -8.70
N THR A 289 -8.29 4.83 -8.03
CA THR A 289 -8.02 5.02 -6.61
C THR A 289 -8.82 4.02 -5.77
N VAL A 290 -10.10 3.82 -6.11
CA VAL A 290 -10.97 2.87 -5.41
C VAL A 290 -10.48 1.44 -5.53
N GLU A 291 -9.94 1.05 -6.69
CA GLU A 291 -9.35 -0.27 -6.95
C GLU A 291 -8.09 -0.54 -6.10
N LYS A 292 -7.42 0.48 -5.58
CA LYS A 292 -6.23 0.33 -4.72
C LYS A 292 -6.57 -0.08 -3.28
N PHE A 293 -7.83 0.04 -2.88
CA PHE A 293 -8.25 -0.23 -1.51
C PHE A 293 -9.16 -1.45 -1.43
N SER A 294 -8.83 -2.37 -0.53
CA SER A 294 -9.71 -3.45 -0.13
C SER A 294 -10.68 -2.95 0.95
N TRP A 295 -11.96 -3.29 0.84
CA TRP A 295 -13.01 -2.81 1.74
C TRP A 295 -13.60 -3.96 2.53
N ASP A 296 -13.54 -3.87 3.86
CA ASP A 296 -14.16 -4.84 4.76
C ASP A 296 -15.35 -4.23 5.53
N ILE A 297 -16.23 -5.09 6.03
CA ILE A 297 -17.41 -4.69 6.81
C ILE A 297 -17.04 -4.72 8.29
N VAL A 298 -17.27 -3.62 8.99
CA VAL A 298 -17.18 -3.59 10.45
C VAL A 298 -18.23 -4.53 11.02
N GLU A 299 -17.80 -5.65 11.61
CA GLU A 299 -18.69 -6.69 12.16
C GLU A 299 -19.24 -6.30 13.55
N GLU A 300 -18.43 -5.64 14.37
CA GLU A 300 -18.79 -5.21 15.73
C GLU A 300 -18.00 -3.95 16.12
N ILE A 301 -18.59 -3.11 16.96
CA ILE A 301 -17.94 -1.95 17.57
C ILE A 301 -18.11 -2.11 19.07
N GLU A 302 -17.00 -2.33 19.77
CA GLU A 302 -16.95 -2.40 21.23
C GLU A 302 -16.41 -1.08 21.79
N LEU A 303 -17.11 -0.52 22.77
CA LEU A 303 -16.69 0.69 23.47
C LEU A 303 -15.99 0.28 24.76
N ILE A 304 -14.67 0.44 24.79
CA ILE A 304 -13.85 0.10 25.95
C ILE A 304 -13.58 1.40 26.74
N PRO A 305 -13.86 1.45 28.05
CA PRO A 305 -13.49 2.59 28.88
C PRO A 305 -11.97 2.78 28.84
N HIS A 306 -11.52 3.88 28.27
CA HIS A 306 -10.11 4.22 28.13
C HIS A 306 -9.93 5.69 28.45
N ASN A 307 -9.00 6.00 29.35
CA ASN A 307 -8.78 7.35 29.87
C ASN A 307 -7.61 8.07 29.17
N ASP A 308 -7.41 7.81 27.87
CA ASP A 308 -6.35 8.41 27.04
C ASP A 308 -6.79 8.51 25.56
N TYR A 309 -5.98 9.13 24.70
CA TYR A 309 -6.23 9.25 23.26
C TYR A 309 -6.19 7.88 22.56
N VAL A 310 -7.28 7.51 21.90
CA VAL A 310 -7.36 6.31 21.05
C VAL A 310 -6.88 6.66 19.65
N TYR A 311 -5.77 6.05 19.20
CA TYR A 311 -5.34 6.08 17.80
C TYR A 311 -6.04 4.98 17.00
N ASP A 312 -6.21 5.18 15.69
CA ASP A 312 -6.96 4.26 14.82
C ASP A 312 -6.44 2.80 14.81
N PHE A 313 -5.17 2.54 15.18
CA PHE A 313 -4.61 1.18 15.37
C PHE A 313 -3.43 1.14 16.37
N VAL A 314 -3.63 0.55 17.55
CA VAL A 314 -2.57 0.23 18.53
C VAL A 314 -2.68 -1.23 18.95
N VAL A 315 -1.54 -1.93 19.10
CA VAL A 315 -1.50 -3.28 19.70
C VAL A 315 -1.08 -3.17 21.17
N PRO A 316 -1.99 -3.42 22.13
CA PRO A 316 -1.69 -3.35 23.56
C PRO A 316 -0.55 -4.29 23.99
N GLY A 317 0.31 -3.82 24.89
CA GLY A 317 1.43 -4.59 25.46
C GLY A 317 2.66 -4.74 24.56
N ALA A 318 2.59 -4.25 23.32
CA ALA A 318 3.72 -4.27 22.39
C ALA A 318 4.18 -2.88 21.97
N HIS A 319 3.32 -1.85 22.06
CA HIS A 319 3.59 -0.45 21.69
C HIS A 319 4.33 -0.28 20.34
N ASN A 320 4.14 -1.23 19.43
CA ASN A 320 4.71 -1.21 18.08
C ASN A 320 3.69 -0.62 17.13
N PHE A 321 4.15 0.24 16.24
CA PHE A 321 3.35 0.79 15.14
C PHE A 321 3.50 -0.10 13.91
N VAL A 322 2.39 -0.41 13.26
CA VAL A 322 2.38 -0.97 11.90
C VAL A 322 2.26 0.21 10.93
N GLY A 323 3.29 0.42 10.12
CA GLY A 323 3.31 1.46 9.09
C GLY A 323 3.65 0.89 7.71
N GLY A 324 2.93 1.33 6.68
CA GLY A 324 3.01 0.84 5.30
C GLY A 324 1.92 -0.17 4.94
N GLU A 325 1.76 -0.48 3.65
CA GLU A 325 0.78 -1.44 3.12
C GLU A 325 1.09 -2.92 3.50
N SER A 326 1.86 -3.17 4.55
CA SER A 326 2.22 -4.49 5.09
C SER A 326 2.67 -4.40 6.57
N PRO A 327 2.59 -5.49 7.36
CA PRO A 327 3.00 -5.50 8.76
C PRO A 327 4.53 -5.48 8.90
N THR A 328 5.13 -4.31 8.72
CA THR A 328 6.57 -4.08 8.95
C THR A 328 6.81 -3.62 10.38
N ILE A 329 7.67 -4.34 11.11
CA ILE A 329 8.07 -3.99 12.48
C ILE A 329 9.36 -3.18 12.40
N MET A 330 9.25 -1.86 12.62
CA MET A 330 10.39 -0.93 12.60
C MET A 330 11.10 -0.95 13.95
N HIS A 331 12.23 -1.64 14.01
CA HIS A 331 12.92 -1.94 15.28
C HIS A 331 14.13 -1.02 15.56
N ASN A 332 14.71 -0.38 14.54
CA ASN A 332 15.91 0.46 14.69
C ASN A 332 15.61 1.96 14.80
N SER A 333 14.55 2.44 14.14
CA SER A 333 14.18 3.86 14.08
C SER A 333 13.90 4.47 15.46
N GLN A 334 13.48 3.66 16.44
CA GLN A 334 13.26 4.10 17.83
C GLN A 334 14.55 4.63 18.48
N LEU A 335 15.69 3.97 18.23
CA LEU A 335 16.98 4.42 18.76
C LEU A 335 17.44 5.71 18.07
N CYS A 336 17.20 5.84 16.77
CA CYS A 336 17.48 7.06 16.01
C CYS A 336 16.65 8.25 16.49
N MET A 337 15.34 8.07 16.69
CA MET A 337 14.48 9.12 17.25
C MET A 337 14.89 9.50 18.68
N GLN A 338 15.25 8.53 19.52
CA GLN A 338 15.77 8.82 20.86
C GLN A 338 17.06 9.65 20.80
N LEU A 339 17.98 9.34 19.88
CA LEU A 339 19.20 10.13 19.69
C LEU A 339 18.90 11.57 19.26
N CYS A 340 17.87 11.79 18.43
CA CYS A 340 17.43 13.13 18.05
C CYS A 340 16.91 13.98 19.22
N VAL A 341 16.36 13.34 20.26
CA VAL A 341 16.01 14.01 21.51
C VAL A 341 17.25 14.20 22.38
N ASN A 342 18.03 13.15 22.61
CA ASN A 342 19.16 13.17 23.53
C ASN A 342 20.28 14.12 23.09
N VAL A 343 20.51 14.31 21.79
CA VAL A 343 21.53 15.25 21.29
C VAL A 343 21.27 16.70 21.73
N GLN A 344 20.00 17.04 21.98
CA GLN A 344 19.58 18.39 22.38
C GLN A 344 19.76 18.65 23.87
N LEU A 345 19.96 17.59 24.67
CA LEU A 345 20.29 17.74 26.09
C LEU A 345 21.64 18.46 26.26
N PRO A 346 21.85 19.13 27.39
CA PRO A 346 23.13 19.76 27.66
C PRO A 346 24.22 18.69 27.95
N PRO A 347 25.51 19.01 27.79
CA PRO A 347 26.61 18.05 27.98
C PRO A 347 26.62 17.37 29.36
N GLU A 348 26.19 18.08 30.41
CA GLU A 348 26.11 17.55 31.78
C GLU A 348 25.07 16.43 31.92
N ARG A 349 24.10 16.37 30.99
CA ARG A 349 23.08 15.33 30.88
C ARG A 349 23.37 14.34 29.73
N GLY A 350 24.58 14.37 29.18
CA GLY A 350 25.04 13.45 28.12
C GLY A 350 24.64 13.84 26.70
N GLY A 351 24.07 15.03 26.47
CA GLY A 351 23.78 15.53 25.13
C GLY A 351 24.90 16.41 24.56
N LEU A 352 24.61 17.12 23.45
CA LEU A 352 25.56 18.00 22.76
C LEU A 352 25.03 19.43 22.58
N GLY A 353 23.87 19.75 23.16
CA GLY A 353 23.25 21.09 23.07
C GLY A 353 23.00 21.57 21.64
N GLY A 354 22.66 20.67 20.72
CA GLY A 354 22.43 21.02 19.32
C GLY A 354 21.37 20.16 18.66
N GLY A 355 20.90 20.60 17.48
CA GLY A 355 19.80 19.95 16.77
C GLY A 355 20.19 18.66 16.04
N ALA A 356 19.21 18.04 15.41
CA ALA A 356 19.41 16.83 14.61
C ALA A 356 18.94 17.01 13.15
N LEU A 357 19.71 16.50 12.20
CA LEU A 357 19.28 16.31 10.81
C LEU A 357 18.89 14.85 10.63
N TYR A 358 17.64 14.58 10.28
CA TYR A 358 17.12 13.24 10.04
C TYR A 358 16.78 13.06 8.56
N ILE A 359 17.57 12.24 7.86
CA ILE A 359 17.29 11.84 6.47
C ILE A 359 16.57 10.48 6.51
N ASP A 360 15.28 10.49 6.20
CA ASP A 360 14.41 9.32 6.22
C ASP A 360 14.23 8.75 4.81
N THR A 361 14.61 7.49 4.63
CA THR A 361 14.48 6.75 3.36
C THR A 361 13.31 5.77 3.38
N GLU A 362 12.78 5.45 4.57
CA GLU A 362 11.76 4.42 4.78
C GLU A 362 10.46 4.99 5.40
N GLN A 363 10.35 6.32 5.55
CA GLN A 363 9.21 7.04 6.15
C GLN A 363 8.87 6.53 7.56
N THR A 364 9.90 6.31 8.38
CA THR A 364 9.82 5.73 9.72
C THR A 364 9.76 6.78 10.84
N PHE A 365 10.13 8.02 10.56
CA PHE A 365 10.15 9.10 11.56
C PHE A 365 8.73 9.45 12.00
N ARG A 366 8.51 9.57 13.31
CA ARG A 366 7.22 9.94 13.90
C ARG A 366 7.41 11.01 14.96
N THR A 367 6.89 12.20 14.68
CA THR A 367 6.97 13.35 15.58
C THR A 367 6.36 13.05 16.94
N GLU A 368 5.28 12.26 16.98
CA GLU A 368 4.59 11.86 18.21
C GLU A 368 5.50 11.05 19.13
N ARG A 369 6.40 10.21 18.58
CA ARG A 369 7.37 9.48 19.39
C ARG A 369 8.45 10.39 19.96
N VAL A 370 8.91 11.35 19.17
CA VAL A 370 9.84 12.39 19.63
C VAL A 370 9.23 13.19 20.78
N VAL A 371 7.95 13.57 20.67
CA VAL A 371 7.23 14.29 21.73
C VAL A 371 7.23 13.49 23.03
N ARG A 372 6.85 12.22 23.01
CA ARG A 372 6.86 11.36 24.21
C ARG A 372 8.24 11.20 24.82
N MET A 373 9.26 11.00 23.98
CA MET A 373 10.65 10.90 24.42
C MET A 373 11.13 12.22 25.05
N ALA A 374 10.75 13.36 24.48
CA ALA A 374 11.08 14.70 24.98
C ALA A 374 10.43 14.98 26.34
N GLU A 375 9.13 14.70 26.48
CA GLU A 375 8.39 14.83 27.75
C GLU A 375 9.08 14.04 28.85
N HIS A 376 9.44 12.79 28.56
CA HIS A 376 10.08 11.89 29.53
C HIS A 376 11.43 12.40 30.02
N VAL A 377 12.24 12.99 29.14
CA VAL A 377 13.54 13.58 29.54
C VAL A 377 13.42 15.02 30.06
N GLY A 378 12.19 15.53 30.23
CA GLY A 378 11.93 16.87 30.77
C GLY A 378 12.36 18.01 29.86
N LEU A 379 12.29 17.82 28.54
CA LEU A 379 12.45 18.88 27.54
C LEU A 379 11.08 19.34 27.04
N ASP A 380 11.00 20.59 26.58
CA ASP A 380 9.80 21.11 25.91
C ASP A 380 9.63 20.44 24.54
N PRO A 381 8.56 19.66 24.30
CA PRO A 381 8.40 18.92 23.06
C PRO A 381 8.36 19.80 21.81
N ASP A 382 7.75 20.99 21.89
CA ASP A 382 7.60 21.88 20.74
C ASP A 382 8.96 22.41 20.27
N GLU A 383 9.84 22.77 21.22
CA GLU A 383 11.20 23.20 20.92
C GLU A 383 12.08 22.05 20.41
N VAL A 384 11.92 20.85 21.00
CA VAL A 384 12.64 19.65 20.55
C VAL A 384 12.32 19.32 19.10
N VAL A 385 11.04 19.36 18.74
CA VAL A 385 10.58 19.08 17.38
C VAL A 385 11.09 20.13 16.39
N LYS A 386 11.07 21.43 16.75
CA LYS A 386 11.60 22.51 15.90
C LYS A 386 13.10 22.35 15.60
N ASN A 387 13.86 21.81 16.54
CA ASN A 387 15.30 21.59 16.42
C ASN A 387 15.67 20.30 15.66
N ILE A 388 14.69 19.57 15.14
CA ILE A 388 14.92 18.41 14.28
C ILE A 388 14.58 18.81 12.85
N VAL A 389 15.61 18.93 12.02
CA VAL A 389 15.45 19.12 10.58
C VAL A 389 15.19 17.77 9.95
N TYR A 390 13.96 17.56 9.47
CA TYR A 390 13.54 16.33 8.79
C TYR A 390 13.63 16.49 7.27
N ALA A 391 14.23 15.50 6.60
CA ALA A 391 14.31 15.44 5.15
C ALA A 391 13.95 14.04 4.66
N GLU A 392 13.00 13.95 3.73
CA GLU A 392 12.58 12.69 3.14
C GLU A 392 13.33 12.43 1.83
N ALA A 393 13.96 11.25 1.74
CA ALA A 393 14.63 10.80 0.53
C ALA A 393 13.76 9.78 -0.22
N TYR A 394 13.52 10.03 -1.51
CA TYR A 394 12.68 9.18 -2.36
C TYR A 394 13.47 8.19 -3.24
N THR A 395 14.76 8.45 -3.43
CA THR A 395 15.68 7.64 -4.25
C THR A 395 17.10 7.68 -3.67
N SER A 396 17.99 6.79 -4.14
CA SER A 396 19.40 6.77 -3.72
C SER A 396 20.13 8.06 -4.12
N ASP A 397 19.88 8.58 -5.33
CA ASP A 397 20.46 9.84 -5.79
C ASP A 397 19.87 11.04 -5.03
N HIS A 398 18.58 11.02 -4.66
CA HIS A 398 17.98 12.07 -3.83
C HIS A 398 18.57 12.06 -2.41
N GLN A 399 18.74 10.88 -1.80
CA GLN A 399 19.42 10.71 -0.52
C GLN A 399 20.83 11.31 -0.54
N MET A 400 21.60 11.03 -1.60
CA MET A 400 22.93 11.60 -1.80
C MET A 400 22.89 13.13 -1.98
N PHE A 401 21.95 13.62 -2.78
CA PHE A 401 21.75 15.05 -3.03
C PHE A 401 21.44 15.84 -1.74
N LEU A 402 20.53 15.32 -0.89
CA LEU A 402 20.16 15.95 0.37
C LEU A 402 21.39 16.13 1.27
N LEU A 403 22.20 15.09 1.42
CA LEU A 403 23.43 15.16 2.20
C LEU A 403 24.48 16.06 1.54
N ASP A 404 24.55 16.07 0.20
CA ASP A 404 25.53 16.88 -0.53
C ASP A 404 25.37 18.39 -0.26
N HIS A 405 24.13 18.84 -0.05
CA HIS A 405 23.73 20.23 0.17
C HIS A 405 23.34 20.54 1.63
N ALA A 406 23.61 19.62 2.57
CA ALA A 406 23.24 19.78 3.98
C ALA A 406 24.14 20.74 4.77
N ASP A 407 25.25 21.23 4.21
CA ASP A 407 26.25 22.05 4.90
C ASP A 407 25.66 23.34 5.49
N ARG A 408 24.82 24.04 4.71
CA ARG A 408 24.15 25.27 5.18
C ARG A 408 23.15 24.97 6.28
N ILE A 409 22.33 23.94 6.09
CA ILE A 409 21.31 23.49 7.04
C ILE A 409 21.96 23.10 8.37
N ILE A 410 23.06 22.33 8.33
CA ILE A 410 23.80 21.89 9.51
C ILE A 410 24.33 23.10 10.28
N LYS A 411 24.88 24.08 9.58
CA LYS A 411 25.45 25.28 10.19
C LYS A 411 24.38 26.19 10.81
N GLU A 412 23.31 26.48 10.06
CA GLU A 412 22.24 27.42 10.45
C GLU A 412 21.43 26.90 11.64
N ASN A 413 21.28 25.58 11.76
CA ASN A 413 20.47 24.95 12.81
C ASN A 413 21.31 24.34 13.95
N ASN A 414 22.62 24.64 14.01
CA ASN A 414 23.56 24.07 15.01
C ASN A 414 23.40 22.54 15.16
N ILE A 415 23.41 21.82 14.05
CA ILE A 415 23.17 20.37 14.04
C ILE A 415 24.39 19.63 14.60
N ARG A 416 24.15 18.79 15.61
CA ARG A 416 25.17 17.95 16.28
C ARG A 416 24.96 16.45 16.06
N LEU A 417 23.86 16.07 15.40
CA LEU A 417 23.57 14.70 15.00
C LEU A 417 23.02 14.66 13.58
N ILE A 418 23.60 13.81 12.73
CA ILE A 418 23.12 13.51 11.38
C ILE A 418 22.70 12.04 11.36
N VAL A 419 21.41 11.78 11.13
CA VAL A 419 20.83 10.45 11.02
C VAL A 419 20.48 10.14 9.57
N ILE A 420 20.81 8.93 9.10
CA ILE A 420 20.28 8.35 7.87
C ILE A 420 19.58 7.03 8.20
N ASP A 421 18.25 7.00 8.07
CA ASP A 421 17.41 5.84 8.40
C ASP A 421 16.57 5.39 7.18
N SER A 422 16.92 4.32 6.47
CA SER A 422 18.17 3.56 6.51
C SER A 422 19.11 3.87 5.36
N LEU A 423 20.42 3.71 5.60
CA LEU A 423 21.49 3.99 4.64
C LEU A 423 21.33 3.21 3.34
N THR A 424 20.84 1.97 3.42
CA THR A 424 20.90 1.00 2.32
C THR A 424 19.57 0.73 1.63
N ALA A 425 18.45 1.26 2.12
CA ALA A 425 17.12 0.93 1.60
C ALA A 425 17.01 1.19 0.09
N HIS A 426 17.24 2.43 -0.35
CA HIS A 426 17.18 2.81 -1.77
C HIS A 426 18.30 2.18 -2.61
N PHE A 427 19.52 2.08 -2.06
CA PHE A 427 20.63 1.42 -2.74
C PHE A 427 20.37 -0.07 -3.00
N ARG A 428 19.57 -0.73 -2.16
CA ARG A 428 19.21 -2.13 -2.34
C ARG A 428 18.09 -2.29 -3.38
N SER A 429 17.10 -1.41 -3.39
CA SER A 429 15.97 -1.49 -4.32
C SER A 429 16.33 -1.07 -5.74
N GLU A 430 17.18 -0.05 -5.90
CA GLU A 430 17.53 0.51 -7.22
C GLU A 430 18.64 -0.28 -7.94
N TYR A 431 19.59 -0.87 -7.20
CA TYR A 431 20.73 -1.59 -7.76
C TYR A 431 20.60 -3.08 -7.44
N VAL A 432 19.79 -3.75 -8.27
CA VAL A 432 19.49 -5.19 -8.18
C VAL A 432 20.48 -6.01 -9.00
N GLY A 433 20.82 -7.20 -8.51
CA GLY A 433 21.71 -8.14 -9.20
C GLY A 433 23.20 -7.89 -8.96
N ARG A 434 24.04 -8.77 -9.52
CA ARG A 434 25.51 -8.70 -9.37
C ARG A 434 26.15 -7.68 -10.30
N GLU A 435 25.50 -7.35 -11.40
CA GLU A 435 26.00 -6.44 -12.45
C GLU A 435 26.08 -4.99 -11.95
N SER A 436 25.12 -4.58 -11.12
CA SER A 436 25.06 -3.24 -10.51
C SER A 436 25.84 -3.14 -9.18
N LEU A 437 26.52 -4.22 -8.76
CA LEU A 437 27.20 -4.29 -7.47
C LEU A 437 28.32 -3.24 -7.36
N ALA A 438 29.13 -3.10 -8.41
CA ALA A 438 30.27 -2.18 -8.42
C ALA A 438 29.81 -0.72 -8.32
N GLU A 439 28.83 -0.33 -9.14
CA GLU A 439 28.26 1.02 -9.11
C GLU A 439 27.62 1.34 -7.75
N ARG A 440 26.82 0.40 -7.21
CA ARG A 440 26.23 0.53 -5.88
C ARG A 440 27.31 0.76 -4.82
N GLN A 441 28.37 -0.04 -4.82
CA GLN A 441 29.47 0.07 -3.86
C GLN A 441 30.19 1.41 -3.99
N GLN A 442 30.41 1.90 -5.21
CA GLN A 442 31.05 3.18 -5.47
C GLN A 442 30.20 4.36 -4.98
N LYS A 443 28.91 4.41 -5.33
CA LYS A 443 28.00 5.47 -4.89
C LYS A 443 27.83 5.48 -3.37
N LEU A 444 27.65 4.30 -2.77
CA LEU A 444 27.52 4.17 -1.31
C LEU A 444 28.82 4.59 -0.59
N ASN A 445 29.99 4.27 -1.15
CA ASN A 445 31.27 4.73 -0.60
C ASN A 445 31.38 6.27 -0.62
N LYS A 446 31.06 6.88 -1.77
CA LYS A 446 31.03 8.35 -1.91
C LYS A 446 30.09 8.99 -0.88
N HIS A 447 28.91 8.41 -0.71
CA HIS A 447 27.90 8.90 0.24
C HIS A 447 28.40 8.82 1.70
N MET A 448 28.95 7.67 2.11
CA MET A 448 29.51 7.48 3.46
C MET A 448 30.69 8.42 3.74
N HIS A 449 31.58 8.64 2.78
CA HIS A 449 32.68 9.58 2.94
C HIS A 449 32.20 11.03 3.06
N LYS A 450 31.15 11.42 2.33
CA LYS A 450 30.53 12.75 2.48
C LYS A 450 29.91 12.91 3.88
N LEU A 451 29.20 11.89 4.38
CA LEU A 451 28.63 11.89 5.73
C LEU A 451 29.71 12.10 6.79
N LEU A 452 30.80 11.33 6.73
CA LEU A 452 31.92 11.47 7.66
C LEU A 452 32.61 12.83 7.56
N ARG A 453 32.75 13.38 6.35
CA ARG A 453 33.33 14.71 6.15
C ARG A 453 32.48 15.79 6.80
N LEU A 454 31.15 15.73 6.65
CA LEU A 454 30.24 16.67 7.31
C LEU A 454 30.29 16.53 8.83
N ALA A 455 30.19 15.30 9.34
CA ALA A 455 30.27 15.01 10.77
C ALA A 455 31.56 15.57 11.39
N ARG A 456 32.72 15.36 10.75
CA ARG A 456 34.00 15.92 11.21
C ARG A 456 34.05 17.44 11.09
N ALA A 457 33.62 18.01 9.96
CA ALA A 457 33.69 19.44 9.71
C ALA A 457 32.85 20.26 10.70
N PHE A 458 31.70 19.73 11.10
CA PHE A 458 30.76 20.40 12.00
C PHE A 458 30.84 19.90 13.45
N ASN A 459 31.78 19.00 13.76
CA ASN A 459 31.87 18.33 15.06
C ASN A 459 30.50 17.78 15.51
N ALA A 460 29.94 16.94 14.66
CA ALA A 460 28.64 16.29 14.81
C ALA A 460 28.81 14.76 14.76
N VAL A 461 27.83 14.04 15.26
CA VAL A 461 27.75 12.58 15.23
C VAL A 461 27.04 12.14 13.95
N ALA A 462 27.58 11.15 13.25
CA ALA A 462 26.87 10.48 12.15
C ALA A 462 26.35 9.13 12.64
N ALA A 463 25.04 8.94 12.62
CA ALA A 463 24.36 7.70 12.93
C ALA A 463 23.62 7.19 11.69
N VAL A 464 23.79 5.91 11.37
CA VAL A 464 23.10 5.29 10.23
C VAL A 464 22.52 3.95 10.65
N THR A 465 21.30 3.67 10.23
CA THR A 465 20.75 2.33 10.33
C THR A 465 21.06 1.57 9.05
N ASN A 466 21.18 0.25 9.18
CA ASN A 466 21.45 -0.63 8.07
C ASN A 466 20.59 -1.88 8.20
N GLN A 467 20.04 -2.34 7.09
CA GLN A 467 19.27 -3.57 7.05
C GLN A 467 20.23 -4.78 7.04
N VAL A 468 19.73 -5.92 7.51
CA VAL A 468 20.46 -7.18 7.51
C VAL A 468 19.76 -8.22 6.64
N MET A 469 20.54 -9.15 6.09
CA MET A 469 20.05 -10.24 5.26
C MET A 469 20.40 -11.58 5.90
N ALA A 470 19.44 -12.49 5.96
CA ALA A 470 19.69 -13.86 6.34
C ALA A 470 20.42 -14.60 5.20
N LYS A 471 21.50 -15.32 5.50
CA LYS A 471 22.12 -16.26 4.57
C LYS A 471 21.68 -17.69 4.94
N PRO A 472 20.85 -18.34 4.12
CA PRO A 472 20.39 -19.70 4.40
C PRO A 472 21.49 -20.77 4.29
N ASP A 473 22.66 -20.42 3.73
CA ASP A 473 23.74 -21.36 3.41
C ASP A 473 24.66 -21.67 4.62
N ILE A 474 24.49 -20.98 5.75
CA ILE A 474 25.35 -21.11 6.94
C ILE A 474 24.65 -21.99 7.98
N PHE A 475 25.13 -23.23 8.14
CA PHE A 475 24.62 -24.19 9.13
C PHE A 475 25.21 -23.98 10.54
N TYR A 476 26.35 -23.29 10.68
CA TYR A 476 27.00 -22.91 11.94
C TYR A 476 27.59 -21.49 11.84
N GLY A 477 27.20 -20.58 12.75
CA GLY A 477 27.62 -19.17 12.78
C GLY A 477 26.44 -18.18 12.76
N ASP A 478 26.74 -16.87 12.79
CA ASP A 478 25.71 -15.83 12.70
C ASP A 478 25.09 -15.82 11.29
N ALA A 479 23.88 -16.36 11.16
CA ALA A 479 23.14 -16.50 9.90
C ALA A 479 22.64 -15.18 9.30
N VAL A 480 23.09 -14.03 9.83
CA VAL A 480 22.59 -12.69 9.52
C VAL A 480 23.77 -11.77 9.21
N HIS A 481 23.83 -11.24 7.99
CA HIS A 481 24.89 -10.33 7.57
C HIS A 481 24.36 -8.92 7.25
N PRO A 482 25.12 -7.85 7.60
CA PRO A 482 24.75 -6.49 7.25
C PRO A 482 24.87 -6.25 5.74
N ILE A 483 23.95 -5.46 5.20
CA ILE A 483 23.92 -5.09 3.79
C ILE A 483 24.94 -3.96 3.52
N GLY A 484 25.40 -3.82 2.29
CA GLY A 484 26.41 -2.82 1.90
C GLY A 484 27.85 -3.33 1.88
N GLY A 485 28.11 -4.56 2.30
CA GLY A 485 29.38 -5.26 2.08
C GLY A 485 30.59 -4.58 2.73
N HIS A 486 31.77 -4.75 2.13
CA HIS A 486 33.04 -4.27 2.68
C HIS A 486 33.10 -2.75 2.84
N VAL A 487 32.48 -1.98 1.95
CA VAL A 487 32.50 -0.51 2.02
C VAL A 487 31.89 -0.02 3.33
N VAL A 488 30.66 -0.44 3.66
CA VAL A 488 30.04 -0.06 4.94
C VAL A 488 30.87 -0.55 6.12
N ALA A 489 31.39 -1.79 6.04
CA ALA A 489 32.18 -2.39 7.11
C ALA A 489 33.50 -1.66 7.40
N HIS A 490 34.18 -1.12 6.39
CA HIS A 490 35.44 -0.40 6.55
C HIS A 490 35.24 1.08 6.87
N THR A 491 34.19 1.72 6.35
CA THR A 491 33.96 3.15 6.55
C THR A 491 33.25 3.45 7.88
N SER A 492 32.56 2.48 8.48
CA SER A 492 31.97 2.62 9.81
C SER A 492 33.00 2.35 10.92
N HIS A 493 33.17 3.33 11.81
CA HIS A 493 34.11 3.21 12.93
C HIS A 493 33.55 2.31 14.03
N THR A 494 32.28 2.49 14.41
CA THR A 494 31.62 1.70 15.46
C THR A 494 30.36 1.05 14.90
N ARG A 495 30.18 -0.25 15.16
CA ARG A 495 29.03 -1.04 14.68
C ARG A 495 28.36 -1.77 15.81
N ILE A 496 27.08 -1.51 16.00
CA ILE A 496 26.23 -2.17 17.00
C ILE A 496 25.19 -3.01 16.27
N PHE A 497 25.12 -4.29 16.61
CA PHE A 497 24.12 -5.22 16.11
C PHE A 497 22.98 -5.34 17.12
N LEU A 498 21.77 -5.01 16.69
CA LEU A 498 20.57 -5.05 17.52
C LEU A 498 19.76 -6.31 17.21
N ARG A 499 19.39 -7.07 18.24
CA ARG A 499 18.53 -8.25 18.12
C ARG A 499 17.44 -8.28 19.20
N LYS A 500 16.26 -8.81 18.88
CA LYS A 500 15.17 -8.99 19.84
C LYS A 500 15.28 -10.35 20.51
N LYS A 501 15.16 -10.39 21.84
CA LYS A 501 15.05 -11.65 22.58
C LYS A 501 13.68 -12.28 22.31
N PRO A 502 13.60 -13.53 21.82
CA PRO A 502 12.33 -14.16 21.45
C PRO A 502 11.31 -14.15 22.59
N LYS A 503 10.03 -13.89 22.26
CA LYS A 503 8.90 -13.89 23.22
C LYS A 503 9.00 -12.88 24.37
N THR A 504 9.89 -11.88 24.29
CA THR A 504 10.01 -10.82 25.29
C THR A 504 10.03 -9.43 24.62
N GLN A 505 9.91 -8.37 25.41
CA GLN A 505 10.16 -7.00 24.92
C GLN A 505 11.63 -6.57 25.00
N ILE A 506 12.50 -7.44 25.53
CA ILE A 506 13.93 -7.16 25.68
C ILE A 506 14.62 -7.18 24.31
N ARG A 507 15.50 -6.20 24.12
CA ARG A 507 16.44 -6.08 23.00
C ARG A 507 17.86 -6.27 23.53
N ILE A 508 18.72 -6.78 22.68
CA ILE A 508 20.15 -6.99 22.95
C ILE A 508 20.91 -6.15 21.93
N ALA A 509 21.79 -5.28 22.42
CA ALA A 509 22.75 -4.54 21.62
C ALA A 509 24.12 -5.18 21.78
N ARG A 510 24.67 -5.72 20.68
CA ARG A 510 26.03 -6.26 20.62
C ARG A 510 26.94 -5.28 19.92
N LEU A 511 28.02 -4.86 20.58
CA LEU A 511 29.10 -4.16 19.90
C LEU A 511 29.90 -5.18 19.07
N VAL A 512 29.85 -5.03 17.74
CA VAL A 512 30.50 -5.94 16.79
C VAL A 512 31.88 -5.44 16.39
N SER A 513 32.08 -4.13 16.40
CA SER A 513 33.34 -3.54 15.95
C SER A 513 33.46 -2.12 16.49
N SER A 514 34.60 -1.80 17.08
CA SER A 514 35.01 -0.46 17.49
C SER A 514 36.54 -0.37 17.49
N PRO A 515 37.15 0.78 17.18
CA PRO A 515 38.60 0.92 17.22
C PRO A 515 39.18 1.00 18.63
N TYR A 516 38.35 1.23 19.66
CA TYR A 516 38.82 1.44 21.04
C TYR A 516 38.03 0.71 22.12
N LEU A 517 36.85 0.14 21.80
CA LEU A 517 36.04 -0.63 22.76
C LEU A 517 36.11 -2.13 22.48
N PRO A 518 36.23 -2.98 23.52
CA PRO A 518 36.12 -4.42 23.36
C PRO A 518 34.70 -4.83 22.97
N GLU A 519 34.56 -5.96 22.27
CA GLU A 519 33.24 -6.54 22.00
C GLU A 519 32.48 -6.82 23.30
N GLY A 520 31.16 -6.60 23.28
CA GLY A 520 30.30 -6.81 24.44
C GLY A 520 28.82 -6.76 24.06
N GLU A 521 27.98 -7.26 24.95
CA GLU A 521 26.52 -7.23 24.80
C GLU A 521 25.87 -6.57 26.02
N VAL A 522 24.87 -5.73 25.75
CA VAL A 522 23.99 -5.15 26.76
C VAL A 522 22.54 -5.34 26.36
N VAL A 523 21.64 -5.27 27.33
CA VAL A 523 20.20 -5.39 27.09
C VAL A 523 19.47 -4.09 27.39
N PHE A 524 18.40 -3.83 26.66
CA PHE A 524 17.54 -2.68 26.84
C PHE A 524 16.11 -3.03 26.45
N LYS A 525 15.15 -2.15 26.71
CA LYS A 525 13.77 -2.27 26.24
C LYS A 525 13.33 -0.98 25.53
N ILE A 526 12.31 -1.15 24.70
CA ILE A 526 11.62 -0.03 24.04
C ILE A 526 10.29 0.11 24.75
N THR A 527 10.03 1.27 25.32
CA THR A 527 8.82 1.60 26.07
C THR A 527 8.16 2.85 25.49
N GLU A 528 7.08 3.31 26.13
CA GLU A 528 6.41 4.55 25.75
C GLU A 528 7.32 5.76 25.89
N ASN A 529 8.16 5.75 26.94
CA ASN A 529 9.16 6.76 27.26
C ASN A 529 10.36 6.77 26.29
N GLY A 530 10.50 5.73 25.47
CA GLY A 530 11.60 5.59 24.52
C GLY A 530 12.49 4.39 24.81
N ILE A 531 13.81 4.60 24.88
CA ILE A 531 14.79 3.54 25.18
C ILE A 531 15.10 3.55 26.68
N GLU A 532 14.82 2.44 27.37
CA GLU A 532 15.03 2.31 28.81
C GLU A 532 15.81 1.03 29.17
N ASP A 533 16.43 1.03 30.34
CA ASP A 533 17.11 -0.12 30.91
C ASP A 533 16.13 -1.21 31.34
N VAL A 534 16.61 -2.46 31.32
CA VAL A 534 15.87 -3.61 31.86
C VAL A 534 16.10 -3.66 33.37
N SER A 535 15.05 -3.85 34.17
CA SER A 535 15.21 -3.87 35.64
C SER A 535 15.96 -5.12 36.12
N GLU A 536 16.55 -5.05 37.32
CA GLU A 536 17.28 -6.19 37.92
C GLU A 536 16.38 -7.43 38.09
N GLU A 537 15.12 -7.25 38.49
CA GLU A 537 14.13 -8.34 38.58
C GLU A 537 13.81 -8.99 37.22
N GLU A 538 13.84 -8.21 36.13
CA GLU A 538 13.64 -8.69 34.77
C GLU A 538 14.89 -9.42 34.23
N LEU A 539 16.08 -9.05 34.72
CA LEU A 539 17.36 -9.69 34.42
C LEU A 539 17.54 -11.03 35.15
N GLU A 540 17.02 -11.15 36.37
CA GLU A 540 17.13 -12.36 37.22
C GLU A 540 16.25 -13.53 36.77
N ARG A 541 15.20 -13.28 35.97
CA ARG A 541 14.40 -14.33 35.29
C ARG A 541 15.15 -15.01 34.13
N ARG A 542 16.48 -15.10 34.23
CA ARG A 542 17.40 -15.86 33.36
C ARG A 542 17.06 -17.34 33.38
#